data_AF-A0A656G9V3-F1
#
_entry.id   AF-A0A656G9V3-F1
#
_cell.length_a   1.000
_cell.length_b   1.000
_cell.length_c   1.000
_cell.angle_alpha   90.00
_cell.angle_beta   90.00
_cell.angle_gamma   90.00
#
_symmetry.space_group_name_H-M   'P 1'
#
loop_
_entity.id
_entity.type
_entity.pdbx_description
1 polymer ?
#
loop_
_entity_poly.entity_id
_entity_poly.type
_entity_poly.pdbx_seq_one_letter_code
_entity_poly.pdbx_strand_id
1 'polypeptide(L)'
;MKLDEDTGMDNRAMLICERARRAAIDKLKGISLGDADAIQPLKTLSDPEQQTEQMCLSSIDLISVSAVIVRGHRIITDESIPEPWRTRFSIASLGSTRLPEGSYERDWIKFNTLWRQEIIMVRAHRQAQAVILHTRASR
;
A
#
# COMPACT_ATOMS: atom_id res chain seq x y z
N MET A 1 30.08 13.74 17.53
CA MET A 1 28.77 14.03 16.93
C MET A 1 28.45 12.85 16.03
N LYS A 2 27.60 11.93 16.51
CA LYS A 2 27.23 10.70 15.82
C LYS A 2 25.88 10.97 15.18
N LEU A 3 25.85 11.12 13.87
CA LEU A 3 24.62 11.23 13.09
C LEU A 3 24.68 10.15 12.00
N ASP A 4 23.81 9.18 12.19
CA ASP A 4 22.97 8.55 11.16
C ASP A 4 23.64 7.55 10.19
N GLU A 5 23.91 6.35 10.72
CA GLU A 5 24.20 5.14 9.92
C GLU A 5 23.10 4.04 10.08
N ASP A 6 21.85 4.41 10.37
CA ASP A 6 20.75 3.43 10.58
C ASP A 6 19.70 3.41 9.45
N THR A 7 19.67 4.40 8.57
CA THR A 7 18.62 4.51 7.52
C THR A 7 18.75 3.48 6.38
N GLY A 8 19.92 2.83 6.26
CA GLY A 8 20.20 1.88 5.17
C GLY A 8 19.64 0.47 5.36
N MET A 9 19.48 0.01 6.61
CA MET A 9 18.94 -1.31 6.93
C MET A 9 17.41 -1.36 6.83
N ASP A 10 16.74 -0.26 7.17
CA ASP A 10 15.27 -0.15 7.17
C ASP A 10 14.68 -0.14 5.75
N ASN A 11 15.31 0.58 4.80
CA ASN A 11 14.82 0.67 3.41
C ASN A 11 14.80 -0.68 2.67
N ARG A 12 15.77 -1.57 2.96
CA ARG A 12 15.79 -2.92 2.35
C ARG A 12 14.71 -3.81 2.92
N ALA A 13 14.49 -3.76 4.24
CA ALA A 13 13.41 -4.50 4.89
C ALA A 13 12.04 -4.02 4.38
N MET A 14 11.84 -2.71 4.29
CA MET A 14 10.63 -2.11 3.75
C MET A 14 10.36 -2.51 2.30
N LEU A 15 11.40 -2.51 1.44
CA LEU A 15 11.30 -2.98 0.07
C LEU A 15 10.91 -4.47 -0.03
N ILE A 16 11.49 -5.32 0.82
CA ILE A 16 11.16 -6.75 0.87
C ILE A 16 9.70 -6.95 1.29
N CYS A 17 9.26 -6.26 2.34
CA CYS A 17 7.88 -6.31 2.82
C CYS A 17 6.89 -5.82 1.76
N GLU A 18 7.14 -4.69 1.11
CA GLU A 18 6.24 -4.16 0.08
C GLU A 18 6.17 -5.07 -1.16
N ARG A 19 7.28 -5.72 -1.55
CA ARG A 19 7.25 -6.74 -2.61
C ARG A 19 6.41 -7.95 -2.22
N ALA A 20 6.54 -8.43 -0.99
CA ALA A 20 5.73 -9.53 -0.47
C ALA A 20 4.24 -9.16 -0.43
N ARG A 21 3.92 -7.94 0.01
CA ARG A 21 2.57 -7.37 -0.03
C ARG A 21 2.00 -7.39 -1.43
N ARG A 22 2.71 -6.83 -2.42
CA ARG A 22 2.25 -6.79 -3.82
C ARG A 22 2.00 -8.19 -4.38
N ALA A 23 2.90 -9.13 -4.13
CA ALA A 23 2.71 -10.53 -4.54
C ALA A 23 1.47 -11.17 -3.88
N ALA A 24 1.19 -10.86 -2.61
CA ALA A 24 -0.01 -11.34 -1.92
C ALA A 24 -1.29 -10.71 -2.49
N ILE A 25 -1.29 -9.41 -2.75
CA ILE A 25 -2.41 -8.69 -3.39
C ILE A 25 -2.70 -9.26 -4.78
N ASP A 26 -1.69 -9.49 -5.60
CA ASP A 26 -1.88 -10.02 -6.95
C ASP A 26 -2.44 -11.44 -6.94
N LYS A 27 -2.04 -12.28 -5.97
CA LYS A 27 -2.67 -13.59 -5.76
C LYS A 27 -4.15 -13.45 -5.38
N LEU A 28 -4.48 -12.55 -4.45
CA LEU A 28 -5.86 -12.37 -3.99
C LEU A 28 -6.82 -11.94 -5.11
N LYS A 29 -6.36 -11.12 -6.07
CA LYS A 29 -7.19 -10.70 -7.22
C LYS A 29 -7.74 -11.87 -8.04
N GLY A 30 -7.07 -13.03 -8.01
CA GLY A 30 -7.50 -14.24 -8.70
C GLY A 30 -8.30 -15.23 -7.85
N ILE A 31 -8.54 -14.94 -6.57
CA ILE A 31 -9.15 -15.87 -5.61
C ILE A 31 -10.59 -15.42 -5.30
N SER A 32 -11.51 -16.36 -5.18
CA SER A 32 -12.89 -16.06 -4.78
C SER A 32 -12.98 -15.72 -3.29
N LEU A 33 -13.94 -14.88 -2.91
CA LEU A 33 -14.20 -14.57 -1.49
C LEU A 33 -14.56 -15.86 -0.73
N GLY A 34 -13.91 -16.06 0.43
CA GLY A 34 -14.14 -17.23 1.27
C GLY A 34 -13.38 -18.50 0.87
N ASP A 35 -12.66 -18.48 -0.24
CA ASP A 35 -11.83 -19.62 -0.64
C ASP A 35 -10.67 -19.85 0.35
N ALA A 36 -10.38 -21.11 0.68
CA ALA A 36 -9.27 -21.46 1.56
C ALA A 36 -7.91 -21.02 0.99
N ASP A 37 -7.79 -20.90 -0.32
CA ASP A 37 -6.57 -20.42 -0.99
C ASP A 37 -6.23 -18.97 -0.61
N ALA A 38 -7.20 -18.18 -0.14
CA ALA A 38 -6.97 -16.82 0.34
C ALA A 38 -6.22 -16.77 1.69
N ILE A 39 -6.19 -17.88 2.45
CA ILE A 39 -5.63 -17.88 3.82
C ILE A 39 -4.15 -17.51 3.83
N GLN A 40 -3.33 -18.09 2.94
CA GLN A 40 -1.89 -17.83 2.90
C GLN A 40 -1.56 -16.39 2.48
N PRO A 41 -2.10 -15.86 1.36
CA PRO A 41 -1.94 -14.44 1.01
C PRO A 41 -2.39 -13.49 2.13
N LEU A 42 -3.51 -13.77 2.80
CA LEU A 42 -3.98 -12.95 3.92
C LEU A 42 -3.04 -12.97 5.13
N LYS A 43 -2.36 -14.09 5.39
CA LYS A 43 -1.32 -14.16 6.45
C LYS A 43 -0.07 -13.37 6.09
N THR A 44 0.30 -13.30 4.80
CA THR A 44 1.41 -12.45 4.34
C THR A 44 1.12 -10.97 4.51
N LEU A 45 -0.16 -10.57 4.43
CA LEU A 45 -0.63 -9.22 4.73
C LEU A 45 -0.77 -9.04 6.26
N SER A 46 0.37 -8.92 6.93
CA SER A 46 0.58 -8.87 8.39
C SER A 46 -0.27 -7.83 9.15
N ASP A 47 -0.39 -7.97 10.48
CA ASP A 47 -1.14 -7.05 11.36
C ASP A 47 -0.71 -5.56 11.31
N PRO A 48 0.58 -5.21 11.16
CA PRO A 48 0.98 -3.80 10.95
C PRO A 48 0.39 -3.19 9.67
N GLU A 49 0.15 -4.03 8.65
CA GLU A 49 -0.55 -3.59 7.44
C GLU A 49 -2.02 -3.37 7.73
N GLN A 50 -2.67 -4.18 8.57
CA GLN A 50 -4.07 -3.97 8.98
C GLN A 50 -4.29 -2.59 9.63
N GLN A 51 -3.38 -2.16 10.50
CA GLN A 51 -3.51 -0.86 11.16
C GLN A 51 -3.34 0.30 10.17
N THR A 52 -2.38 0.17 9.24
CA THR A 52 -2.19 1.15 8.15
C THR A 52 -3.40 1.20 7.21
N GLU A 53 -3.96 0.04 6.89
CA GLU A 53 -5.19 -0.12 6.11
C GLU A 53 -6.42 0.48 6.81
N GLN A 54 -6.48 0.39 8.14
CA GLN A 54 -7.54 0.99 8.93
C GLN A 54 -7.51 2.52 8.87
N MET A 55 -6.33 3.11 9.08
CA MET A 55 -6.11 4.56 8.99
C MET A 55 -6.43 5.11 7.60
N CYS A 56 -6.05 4.36 6.57
CA CYS A 56 -6.37 4.65 5.17
C CYS A 56 -7.86 4.81 4.91
N LEU A 57 -8.67 3.90 5.42
CA LEU A 57 -10.11 3.90 5.12
C LEU A 57 -10.90 4.86 6.02
N SER A 58 -10.33 5.34 7.12
CA SER A 58 -10.93 6.38 7.96
C SER A 58 -10.65 7.81 7.50
N SER A 59 -9.56 8.04 6.73
CA SER A 59 -9.24 9.37 6.19
C SER A 59 -9.74 9.53 4.76
N ILE A 60 -10.64 10.50 4.55
CA ILE A 60 -11.22 10.84 3.25
C ILE A 60 -10.17 11.26 2.21
N ASP A 61 -9.06 11.83 2.66
CA ASP A 61 -7.87 12.12 1.85
C ASP A 61 -6.72 11.25 2.38
N LEU A 62 -6.41 10.18 1.65
CA LEU A 62 -5.55 9.11 2.19
C LEU A 62 -4.22 9.66 2.71
N ILE A 63 -3.68 10.67 2.02
CA ILE A 63 -2.45 11.37 2.36
C ILE A 63 -2.51 12.74 1.65
N SER A 64 -2.79 13.81 2.39
CA SER A 64 -2.72 15.15 1.83
C SER A 64 -1.25 15.52 1.58
N VAL A 65 -0.86 15.60 0.30
CA VAL A 65 0.48 16.03 -0.13
C VAL A 65 0.36 17.29 -0.97
N SER A 66 1.32 18.19 -0.84
CA SER A 66 1.35 19.42 -1.61
C SER A 66 1.86 19.17 -3.02
N ALA A 67 1.25 19.84 -3.99
CA ALA A 67 1.73 19.87 -5.38
C ALA A 67 2.19 21.28 -5.76
N VAL A 68 3.27 21.36 -6.52
CA VAL A 68 3.82 22.59 -7.10
C VAL A 68 3.67 22.57 -8.62
N ILE A 69 3.66 23.75 -9.25
CA ILE A 69 3.65 23.86 -10.72
C ILE A 69 5.09 23.92 -11.23
N VAL A 70 5.49 22.91 -12.00
CA VAL A 70 6.80 22.83 -12.66
C VAL A 70 6.58 22.63 -14.13
N ARG A 71 7.07 23.57 -14.96
CA ARG A 71 6.95 23.52 -16.43
C ARG A 71 5.51 23.26 -16.92
N GLY A 72 4.52 23.85 -16.24
CA GLY A 72 3.10 23.68 -16.55
C GLY A 72 2.44 22.40 -16.02
N HIS A 73 3.16 21.57 -15.28
CA HIS A 73 2.64 20.33 -14.68
C HIS A 73 2.52 20.44 -13.16
N ARG A 74 1.50 19.81 -12.59
CA ARG A 74 1.36 19.63 -11.13
C ARG A 74 2.24 18.47 -10.69
N ILE A 75 3.24 18.77 -9.87
CA ILE A 75 4.28 17.85 -9.42
C ILE A 75 4.23 17.75 -7.89
N ILE A 76 4.24 16.52 -7.39
CA ILE A 76 4.39 16.21 -5.97
C ILE A 76 5.86 15.90 -5.74
N THR A 77 6.48 16.64 -4.82
CA THR A 77 7.88 16.41 -4.45
C THR A 77 7.98 15.17 -3.55
N ASP A 78 9.04 14.38 -3.70
CA ASP A 78 9.19 13.16 -2.91
C ASP A 78 9.20 13.48 -1.41
N GLU A 79 9.78 14.63 -1.02
CA GLU A 79 9.87 15.11 0.36
C GLU A 79 8.49 15.41 0.97
N SER A 80 7.51 15.79 0.16
CA SER A 80 6.15 16.09 0.62
C SER A 80 5.36 14.83 0.99
N ILE A 81 5.82 13.66 0.54
CA ILE A 81 5.17 12.38 0.80
C ILE A 81 5.74 11.79 2.11
N PRO A 82 4.91 11.56 3.14
CA PRO A 82 5.38 10.92 4.37
C PRO A 82 5.63 9.41 4.16
N GLU A 83 6.54 8.82 4.94
CA GLU A 83 6.63 7.36 5.01
C GLU A 83 5.43 6.76 5.76
N PRO A 84 5.01 5.52 5.44
CA PRO A 84 5.61 4.58 4.47
C PRO A 84 5.20 4.82 2.99
N TRP A 85 4.46 5.90 2.72
CA TRP A 85 3.82 6.10 1.42
C TRP A 85 4.77 6.49 0.31
N ARG A 86 5.82 7.23 0.65
CA ARG A 86 6.88 7.60 -0.28
C ARG A 86 7.54 6.35 -0.85
N THR A 87 7.96 5.43 0.03
CA THR A 87 8.58 4.18 -0.40
C THR A 87 7.63 3.32 -1.22
N ARG A 88 6.37 3.18 -0.79
CA ARG A 88 5.35 2.41 -1.54
C ARG A 88 5.06 2.97 -2.92
N PHE A 89 4.92 4.29 -3.01
CA PHE A 89 4.67 4.97 -4.27
C PHE A 89 5.87 4.86 -5.21
N SER A 90 7.09 5.00 -4.68
CA SER A 90 8.33 4.80 -5.44
C SER A 90 8.40 3.38 -6.05
N ILE A 91 8.08 2.35 -5.26
CA ILE A 91 8.05 0.95 -5.72
C ILE A 91 6.96 0.74 -6.78
N ALA A 92 5.75 1.25 -6.54
CA ALA A 92 4.62 1.11 -7.48
C ALA A 92 4.82 1.89 -8.79
N SER A 93 5.62 2.96 -8.74
CA SER A 93 5.89 3.85 -9.87
C SER A 93 7.21 3.53 -10.58
N LEU A 94 7.88 2.42 -10.21
CA LEU A 94 9.13 2.02 -10.84
C LEU A 94 8.96 1.91 -12.36
N GLY A 95 9.80 2.63 -13.12
CA GLY A 95 9.72 2.70 -14.59
C GLY A 95 8.74 3.75 -15.15
N SER A 96 8.02 4.49 -14.30
CA SER A 96 7.19 5.61 -14.73
C SER A 96 8.04 6.83 -15.08
N THR A 97 7.61 7.61 -16.08
CA THR A 97 8.24 8.88 -16.42
C THR A 97 8.00 9.90 -15.30
N ARG A 98 9.08 10.49 -14.76
CA ARG A 98 9.03 11.51 -13.72
C ARG A 98 9.88 12.72 -14.10
N LEU A 99 9.65 13.85 -13.45
CA LEU A 99 10.54 15.01 -13.52
C LEU A 99 11.61 14.91 -12.43
N PRO A 100 12.75 15.62 -12.58
CA PRO A 100 13.75 15.74 -11.52
C PRO A 100 13.15 16.26 -10.20
N GLU A 101 12.16 17.14 -10.28
CA GLU A 101 11.52 17.78 -9.14
C GLU A 101 10.52 16.87 -8.40
N GLY A 102 10.13 15.74 -8.98
CA GLY A 102 9.16 14.85 -8.38
C GLY A 102 8.30 14.07 -9.37
N SER A 103 7.21 13.53 -8.86
CA SER A 103 6.27 12.72 -9.62
C SER A 103 5.04 13.52 -10.03
N TYR A 104 4.39 13.14 -11.14
CA TYR A 104 3.16 13.81 -11.55
C TYR A 104 2.04 13.57 -10.53
N GLU A 105 1.30 14.62 -10.20
CA GLU A 105 0.16 14.53 -9.26
C GLU A 105 -0.88 13.49 -9.70
N ARG A 106 -1.09 13.34 -11.01
CA ARG A 106 -2.00 12.33 -11.56
C ARG A 106 -1.57 10.89 -11.21
N ASP A 107 -0.26 10.63 -11.17
CA ASP A 107 0.27 9.29 -10.87
C ASP A 107 0.08 8.98 -9.39
N TRP A 108 0.25 10.00 -8.53
CA TRP A 108 -0.10 9.92 -7.12
C TRP A 108 -1.59 9.67 -6.90
N ILE A 109 -2.48 10.42 -7.57
CA ILE A 109 -3.94 10.23 -7.46
C ILE A 109 -4.31 8.80 -7.90
N LYS A 110 -3.72 8.32 -9.00
CA LYS A 110 -3.90 6.95 -9.47
C LYS A 110 -3.44 5.93 -8.43
N PHE A 111 -2.25 6.10 -7.86
CA PHE A 111 -1.72 5.25 -6.79
C PHE A 111 -2.68 5.19 -5.60
N ASN A 112 -3.15 6.33 -5.09
CA ASN A 112 -4.08 6.39 -3.97
C ASN A 112 -5.41 5.68 -4.26
N THR A 113 -5.93 5.86 -5.47
CA THR A 113 -7.17 5.22 -5.91
C THR A 113 -7.04 3.70 -5.95
N LEU A 114 -5.98 3.19 -6.59
CA LEU A 114 -5.71 1.75 -6.68
C LEU A 114 -5.46 1.15 -5.31
N TRP A 115 -4.69 1.85 -4.46
CA TRP A 115 -4.43 1.41 -3.11
C TRP A 115 -5.72 1.23 -2.30
N ARG A 116 -6.65 2.19 -2.36
CA ARG A 116 -7.96 2.06 -1.68
C ARG A 116 -8.73 0.84 -2.13
N GLN A 117 -8.76 0.57 -3.43
CA GLN A 117 -9.42 -0.60 -4.00
C GLN A 117 -8.80 -1.89 -3.46
N GLU A 118 -7.47 -1.95 -3.39
CA GLU A 118 -6.74 -3.09 -2.81
C GLU A 118 -7.10 -3.31 -1.34
N ILE A 119 -7.17 -2.26 -0.52
CA ILE A 119 -7.58 -2.41 0.89
C ILE A 119 -9.01 -2.93 1.01
N ILE A 120 -9.94 -2.39 0.22
CA ILE A 120 -11.35 -2.83 0.23
C ILE A 120 -11.44 -4.32 -0.11
N MET A 121 -10.72 -4.76 -1.14
CA MET A 121 -10.64 -6.17 -1.54
C MET A 121 -10.09 -7.04 -0.40
N VAL A 122 -8.97 -6.65 0.21
CA VAL A 122 -8.35 -7.40 1.33
C VAL A 122 -9.33 -7.51 2.50
N ARG A 123 -10.03 -6.43 2.86
CA ARG A 123 -11.06 -6.46 3.92
C ARG A 123 -12.19 -7.42 3.60
N ALA A 124 -12.69 -7.42 2.37
CA ALA A 124 -13.74 -8.34 1.95
C ALA A 124 -13.30 -9.80 2.09
N HIS A 125 -12.06 -10.13 1.69
CA HIS A 125 -11.50 -11.47 1.91
C HIS A 125 -11.39 -11.83 3.39
N ARG A 126 -10.88 -10.93 4.25
CA ARG A 126 -10.78 -11.18 5.70
C ARG A 126 -12.15 -11.42 6.33
N GLN A 127 -13.15 -10.63 5.98
CA GLN A 127 -14.52 -10.80 6.47
C GLN A 127 -15.11 -12.15 6.04
N ALA A 128 -14.94 -12.53 4.76
CA ALA A 128 -15.42 -13.81 4.26
C ALA A 128 -14.77 -15.01 4.99
N GLN A 129 -13.45 -14.94 5.26
CA GLN A 129 -12.76 -15.97 6.04
C GLN A 129 -13.28 -16.07 7.47
N ALA A 130 -13.52 -14.94 8.13
CA ALA A 130 -14.06 -14.92 9.49
C ALA A 130 -15.43 -15.59 9.56
N VAL A 131 -16.33 -15.30 8.60
CA VAL A 131 -17.67 -15.92 8.53
C VAL A 131 -17.58 -17.45 8.38
N ILE A 132 -16.69 -17.95 7.53
CA ILE A 132 -16.54 -19.39 7.30
C ILE A 132 -16.03 -20.11 8.54
N LEU A 133 -15.06 -19.52 9.24
CA LEU A 133 -14.52 -20.10 10.48
C LEU A 133 -15.59 -20.19 11.58
N HIS A 134 -16.39 -19.14 11.77
CA HIS A 134 -17.48 -19.15 12.75
C HIS A 134 -18.56 -20.18 12.39
N THR A 135 -18.91 -20.29 11.11
CA THR A 135 -19.93 -21.27 10.65
C THR A 135 -19.50 -22.72 10.87
N ARG A 136 -18.19 -23.02 10.77
CA ARG A 136 -17.63 -24.36 11.01
C ARG A 136 -17.49 -24.71 12.50
N ALA A 137 -17.31 -23.71 13.37
CA ALA A 137 -17.17 -23.93 14.82
C ALA A 137 -18.51 -24.15 15.54
N SER A 138 -19.64 -23.83 14.89
CA SER A 138 -21.00 -24.01 15.44
C SER A 138 -21.72 -25.28 14.96
N ARG A 139 -21.01 -26.19 14.26
CA ARG A 139 -21.49 -27.53 13.87
C ARG A 139 -20.70 -28.59 14.62
#